data_AF-A0A6I1G8F3-F1
#
_entry.id   AF-A0A6I1G8F3-F1
#
_cell.length_a   1.000
_cell.length_b   1.000
_cell.length_c   1.000
_cell.angle_alpha   90.00
_cell.angle_beta   90.00
_cell.angle_gamma   90.00
#
_symmetry.space_group_name_H-M   'P 1'
#
loop_
_entity.id
_entity.type
_entity.pdbx_description
1 polymer ?
#
loop_
_entity_poly.entity_id
_entity_poly.type
_entity_poly.pdbx_seq_one_letter_code
_entity_poly.pdbx_strand_id
1 'polypeptide(L)'
;MSPSLQRALGAVGLVTAGILSLPVVASVLDGPGAENWIIPVDLLLMAGIGAGAGVALPALTTPGAPTGRRALIGAAWGVLAALIGLLVFWLLLSGFGGA
;
A
#
# COMPACT_ATOMS: atom_id res chain seq x y z
N MET A 1 -1.56 -21.39 10.36
CA MET A 1 -0.67 -20.21 10.54
C MET A 1 -1.12 -19.48 11.81
N SER A 2 -0.21 -19.01 12.67
CA SER A 2 -0.63 -18.27 13.86
C SER A 2 -1.16 -16.87 13.47
N PRO A 3 -2.11 -16.28 14.22
CA PRO A 3 -2.61 -14.93 13.94
C PRO A 3 -1.49 -13.87 13.94
N SER A 4 -0.50 -14.03 14.83
CA SER A 4 0.66 -13.14 14.91
C SER A 4 1.54 -13.22 13.66
N LEU A 5 1.80 -14.44 13.16
CA LEU A 5 2.56 -14.63 11.93
C LEU A 5 1.82 -14.06 10.71
N GLN A 6 0.49 -14.20 10.67
CA GLN A 6 -0.34 -13.62 9.62
C GLN A 6 -0.33 -12.10 9.60
N ARG A 7 -0.35 -11.48 10.78
CA ARG A 7 -0.20 -10.03 10.91
C ARG A 7 1.16 -9.55 10.43
N ALA A 8 2.22 -10.22 10.87
CA ALA A 8 3.58 -9.87 10.47
C ALA A 8 3.76 -9.99 8.95
N LEU A 9 3.39 -11.13 8.37
CA LEU A 9 3.51 -11.36 6.92
C LEU A 9 2.62 -10.40 6.11
N GLY A 10 1.40 -10.15 6.57
CA GLY A 10 0.50 -9.21 5.90
C GLY A 10 1.00 -7.77 5.95
N ALA A 11 1.52 -7.32 7.09
CA ALA A 11 2.10 -5.99 7.24
C ALA A 11 3.36 -5.82 6.39
N VAL A 12 4.29 -6.78 6.48
CA VAL A 12 5.51 -6.78 5.64
C VAL A 12 5.14 -6.79 4.16
N GLY A 13 4.22 -7.67 3.75
CA GLY A 13 3.77 -7.75 2.37
C GLY A 13 3.15 -6.45 1.86
N LEU A 14 2.30 -5.79 2.66
CA LEU A 14 1.71 -4.50 2.28
C LEU A 14 2.76 -3.40 2.18
N VAL A 15 3.69 -3.30 3.13
CA VAL A 15 4.77 -2.31 3.08
C VAL A 15 5.68 -2.52 1.88
N THR A 16 6.09 -3.76 1.61
CA THR A 16 6.88 -4.09 0.42
C THR A 16 6.11 -3.74 -0.86
N ALA A 17 4.82 -4.08 -0.92
CA ALA A 17 3.98 -3.70 -2.05
C ALA A 17 3.89 -2.18 -2.23
N GLY A 18 3.70 -1.41 -1.16
CA GLY A 18 3.63 0.06 -1.21
C GLY A 18 4.94 0.73 -1.62
N ILE A 19 6.09 0.17 -1.23
CA ILE A 19 7.41 0.68 -1.69
C ILE A 19 7.60 0.43 -3.19
N LEU A 20 7.16 -0.74 -3.68
CA LEU A 20 7.32 -1.12 -5.08
C LEU A 20 6.20 -0.59 -5.99
N SER A 21 5.05 -0.21 -5.45
CA SER A 21 3.89 0.19 -6.26
C SER A 21 4.15 1.49 -7.00
N LEU A 22 4.77 2.48 -6.35
CA LEU A 22 5.06 3.78 -6.96
C LEU A 22 5.95 3.70 -8.21
N PRO A 23 7.13 3.04 -8.22
CA PRO A 23 7.92 2.92 -9.44
C PRO A 23 7.21 2.09 -10.52
N VAL A 24 6.39 1.11 -10.14
CA VAL A 24 5.59 0.33 -11.08
C VAL A 24 4.54 1.22 -11.76
N VAL A 25 3.77 1.99 -10.99
CA VAL A 25 2.78 2.92 -11.54
C VAL A 25 3.46 4.01 -12.38
N ALA A 26 4.57 4.58 -11.91
CA ALA A 26 5.35 5.56 -12.64
C ALA A 26 5.80 4.99 -13.99
N SER A 27 6.35 3.77 -14.05
CA SER A 27 6.79 3.15 -15.32
C SER A 27 5.68 2.97 -16.36
N VAL A 28 4.42 2.94 -15.93
CA VAL A 28 3.26 2.85 -16.82
C VAL A 28 2.72 4.23 -17.20
N LEU A 29 2.86 5.22 -16.33
CA LEU A 29 2.27 6.56 -16.45
C LEU A 29 3.30 7.69 -16.68
N ASP A 30 4.55 7.38 -17.02
CA ASP A 30 5.64 8.35 -17.28
C ASP A 30 5.51 9.12 -18.61
N GLY A 31 4.27 9.31 -19.08
CA GLY A 31 3.96 9.98 -20.34
C GLY A 31 3.57 11.45 -20.16
N PRO A 32 3.77 12.31 -21.18
CA PRO A 32 3.36 13.71 -21.12
C PRO A 32 1.87 13.85 -20.76
N GLY A 33 1.58 14.55 -19.66
CA GLY A 33 0.21 14.78 -19.17
C GLY A 33 -0.38 13.67 -18.30
N ALA A 34 0.33 12.56 -18.07
CA ALA A 34 -0.09 11.48 -17.18
C ALA A 34 0.59 11.53 -15.79
N GLU A 35 1.63 12.35 -15.60
CA GLU A 35 2.44 12.39 -14.37
C GLU A 35 1.60 12.73 -13.12
N ASN A 36 0.63 13.65 -13.26
CA ASN A 36 -0.29 14.02 -12.17
C ASN A 36 -1.20 12.87 -11.71
N TRP A 37 -1.31 11.80 -12.50
CA TRP A 37 -2.10 10.61 -12.16
C TRP A 37 -1.31 9.55 -11.41
N ILE A 38 0.02 9.63 -11.34
CA ILE A 38 0.87 8.62 -10.70
C ILE A 38 0.45 8.40 -9.24
N ILE A 39 0.41 9.46 -8.44
CA ILE A 39 0.04 9.36 -7.01
C ILE A 39 -1.42 8.91 -6.83
N PRO A 40 -2.43 9.52 -7.49
CA PRO A 40 -3.82 9.05 -7.38
C PRO A 40 -4.00 7.57 -7.75
N VAL A 41 -3.38 7.11 -8.84
CA VAL A 41 -3.48 5.72 -9.30
C VAL A 41 -2.78 4.78 -8.33
N ASP A 42 -1.61 5.14 -7.80
CA ASP A 42 -0.89 4.36 -6.80
C ASP A 42 -1.71 4.18 -5.51
N LEU A 43 -2.30 5.27 -5.01
CA LEU A 43 -3.16 5.23 -3.83
C LEU A 43 -4.40 4.34 -4.03
N LEU A 44 -5.03 4.41 -5.22
CA LEU A 44 -6.18 3.56 -5.56
C LEU A 44 -5.79 2.09 -5.70
N LEU A 45 -4.67 1.81 -6.36
CA LEU A 45 -4.12 0.46 -6.49
C LEU A 45 -3.85 -0.15 -5.12
N MET A 46 -3.15 0.59 -4.25
CA MET A 46 -2.81 0.12 -2.92
C MET A 46 -4.03 0.03 -2.00
N ALA A 47 -5.01 0.90 -2.13
CA ALA A 47 -6.30 0.74 -1.45
C ALA A 47 -6.99 -0.57 -1.87
N GLY A 48 -6.95 -0.93 -3.16
CA GLY A 48 -7.48 -2.19 -3.67
C GLY A 48 -6.73 -3.42 -3.14
N ILE A 49 -5.39 -3.40 -3.20
CA ILE A 49 -4.53 -4.47 -2.66
C ILE A 49 -4.78 -4.63 -1.15
N GLY A 50 -4.81 -3.53 -0.42
CA GLY A 50 -5.12 -3.48 1.00
C GLY A 50 -6.49 -4.07 1.31
N ALA A 51 -7.53 -3.68 0.57
CA ALA A 51 -8.88 -4.23 0.75
C ALA A 51 -8.90 -5.75 0.55
N GLY A 52 -8.25 -6.24 -0.51
CA GLY A 52 -8.08 -7.67 -0.77
C GLY A 52 -7.36 -8.38 0.37
N ALA A 53 -6.25 -7.82 0.86
CA ALA A 53 -5.52 -8.34 2.01
C ALA A 53 -6.37 -8.37 3.29
N GLY A 54 -7.15 -7.32 3.55
CA GLY A 54 -8.06 -7.24 4.68
C GLY A 54 -9.15 -8.32 4.66
N VAL A 55 -9.65 -8.69 3.47
CA VAL A 55 -10.64 -9.76 3.28
C VAL A 55 -10.01 -11.16 3.28
N ALA A 56 -8.82 -11.31 2.71
CA ALA A 56 -8.11 -12.59 2.64
C ALA A 56 -7.42 -12.96 3.97
N LEU A 57 -7.04 -11.96 4.77
CA LEU A 57 -6.27 -12.14 6.00
C LEU A 57 -7.01 -11.59 7.22
N PRO A 58 -7.94 -12.37 7.83
CA PRO A 58 -8.78 -11.90 8.94
C PRO A 58 -8.00 -11.37 10.13
N ALA A 59 -6.81 -11.93 10.39
CA ALA A 59 -5.96 -11.50 11.48
C ALA A 59 -5.47 -10.05 11.36
N LEU A 60 -5.42 -9.46 10.15
CA LEU A 60 -5.10 -8.04 9.95
C LEU A 60 -6.22 -7.09 10.37
N THR A 61 -7.42 -7.64 10.60
CA THR A 61 -8.63 -6.88 10.87
C THR A 61 -9.22 -7.22 12.23
N THR A 62 -10.28 -6.52 12.63
CA THR A 62 -11.02 -6.81 13.86
C THR A 62 -11.67 -8.20 13.78
N PRO A 63 -11.51 -9.07 14.80
CA PRO A 63 -12.17 -10.38 14.85
C PRO A 63 -13.70 -10.26 14.72
N GLY A 64 -14.31 -11.12 13.92
CA GLY A 64 -15.77 -11.14 13.72
C GLY A 64 -16.33 -9.96 12.91
N ALA A 65 -15.49 -9.08 12.36
CA ALA A 65 -15.97 -7.97 11.55
C ALA A 65 -16.59 -8.45 10.22
N PRO A 66 -17.69 -7.81 9.75
CA PRO A 66 -18.27 -8.12 8.46
C PRO A 66 -17.30 -7.79 7.31
N THR A 67 -17.45 -8.49 6.18
CA THR A 67 -16.52 -8.41 5.03
C THR A 67 -16.27 -6.97 4.55
N GLY A 68 -17.30 -6.13 4.47
CA GLY A 68 -17.15 -4.73 4.07
C GLY A 68 -16.26 -3.92 5.01
N ARG A 69 -16.40 -4.11 6.33
CA ARG A 69 -15.54 -3.45 7.33
C ARG A 69 -14.10 -3.94 7.24
N ARG A 70 -13.90 -5.24 6.97
CA ARG A 70 -12.56 -5.82 6.77
C ARG A 70 -11.88 -5.26 5.52
N ALA A 71 -12.63 -5.10 4.43
CA ALA A 71 -12.15 -4.45 3.21
C ALA A 71 -11.76 -2.99 3.47
N LEU A 72 -12.58 -2.22 4.18
CA LEU A 72 -12.27 -0.82 4.53
C LEU A 72 -11.02 -0.68 5.40
N ILE A 73 -10.88 -1.51 6.44
CA ILE A 73 -9.68 -1.53 7.29
C ILE A 73 -8.45 -1.91 6.45
N GLY A 74 -8.59 -2.94 5.60
CA GLY A 74 -7.54 -3.34 4.68
C GLY A 74 -7.13 -2.22 3.73
N ALA A 75 -8.10 -1.52 3.12
CA ALA A 75 -7.84 -0.39 2.23
C ALA A 75 -7.06 0.72 2.94
N ALA A 76 -7.41 1.04 4.19
CA ALA A 76 -6.67 2.01 4.99
C ALA A 76 -5.21 1.57 5.23
N TRP A 77 -4.96 0.29 5.50
CA TRP A 77 -3.60 -0.26 5.59
C TRP A 77 -2.84 -0.18 4.26
N GLY A 78 -3.51 -0.44 3.15
CA GLY A 78 -2.94 -0.30 1.82
C GLY A 78 -2.51 1.14 1.51
N VAL A 79 -3.40 2.11 1.75
CA VAL A 79 -3.11 3.54 1.62
C VAL A 79 -1.93 3.95 2.52
N LEU A 80 -1.92 3.51 3.78
CA LEU A 80 -0.81 3.78 4.68
C LEU A 80 0.51 3.23 4.14
N ALA A 81 0.51 2.02 3.59
CA ALA A 81 1.69 1.43 2.99
C ALA A 81 2.18 2.19 1.75
N ALA A 82 1.26 2.68 0.90
CA ALA A 82 1.60 3.54 -0.23
C ALA A 82 2.26 4.85 0.22
N LEU A 83 1.74 5.48 1.28
CA LEU A 83 2.34 6.70 1.85
C LEU A 83 3.73 6.44 2.42
N ILE A 84 3.95 5.28 3.06
CA ILE A 84 5.28 4.86 3.50
C ILE A 84 6.20 4.68 2.28
N GLY A 85 5.72 4.04 1.20
CA GLY A 85 6.46 3.88 -0.04
C GLY A 85 6.86 5.22 -0.66
N LEU A 86 5.92 6.17 -0.74
CA LEU A 86 6.17 7.53 -1.20
C LEU A 86 7.24 8.23 -0.36
N LEU A 87 7.17 8.12 0.98
CA LEU A 87 8.16 8.69 1.88
C LEU A 87 9.55 8.07 1.65
N VAL A 88 9.62 6.74 1.51
CA VAL A 88 10.87 6.04 1.21
C VAL A 88 11.42 6.49 -0.14
N PHE A 89 10.59 6.54 -1.18
CA PHE A 89 11.00 6.98 -2.51
C PHE A 89 11.49 8.42 -2.51
N TRP A 90 10.80 9.31 -1.80
CA TRP A 90 11.23 10.69 -1.59
C TRP A 90 12.60 10.76 -0.92
N LEU A 91 12.83 10.02 0.18
CA LEU A 91 14.13 9.94 0.85
C LEU A 91 15.24 9.43 -0.08
N LEU A 92 14.93 8.44 -0.92
CA LEU A 92 15.89 7.88 -1.88
C LEU A 92 16.25 8.87 -2.99
N LEU A 93 15.30 9.70 -3.43
CA LEU A 93 15.53 10.71 -4.46
C LEU A 93 16.18 11.99 -3.92
N SER A 94 15.77 12.48 -2.75
CA SER A 94 16.31 13.70 -2.14
C SER A 94 17.70 13.50 -1.52
N GLY A 95 18.11 12.26 -1.26
CA GLY A 95 19.34 11.95 -0.52
C GLY A 95 19.32 12.46 0.93
N PHE A 96 20.34 12.11 1.72
CA PHE A 96 20.47 12.59 3.12
C PHE A 96 20.91 14.08 3.22
N GLY A 97 21.16 14.74 2.10
CA GLY A 97 21.54 16.15 2.02
C GLY A 97 20.39 17.12 1.74
N GLY A 98 19.20 16.62 1.38
CA GLY A 98 18.09 17.43 0.87
C GLY A 98 18.25 17.78 -0.62
N ALA A 99 17.11 17.93 -1.31
CA ALA A 99 17.02 18.36 -2.71
C ALA A 99 17.53 19.79 -2.92
#